data_AF-A0A2P8AG89-F1
#
_entry.id   AF-A0A2P8AG89-F1
#
_cell.length_a   1.000
_cell.length_b   1.000
_cell.length_c   1.000
_cell.angle_alpha   90.00
_cell.angle_beta   90.00
_cell.angle_gamma   90.00
#
_symmetry.space_group_name_H-M   'P 1'
#
loop_
_entity.id
_entity.type
_entity.pdbx_description
1 polymer ?
#
loop_
_entity_poly.entity_id
_entity_poly.type
_entity_poly.pdbx_seq_one_letter_code
_entity_poly.pdbx_strand_id
1 'polypeptide(L)'
;MLTISGLDHGTYTFYPLGNTPAVDLLRDTPTSDSQPARLLLLGCGDARNVLFTVAQEIARTKNLQEYTVCDFEPAVLARNIYLFTFLAQHSESIKGGEGARIVSSLWNLYYHFFISEDDLKVLQNHAKVLVSHSNSLTSWQDSPFGSSIEITNAATLSALHRFWSLYADGKDFSKHGDFRTQFKSQIAGIHAAEVMDAIEYCHDHYWTHGEAVPTDSVTAGPQKLAVNPALSSSSAKANVFAISRSTNYLAGFHFPTSSEIATRQPTSKTVRAITLAAQLEFAGWCADFASAINAKRVHLIAHCGEALRFAYEIQFLQSKPSALPKTFRIYDRQHSGQVLDICAFSRSRLSNPFNVIETSNLSDHVGLLALLPATSSLLHPSPTSVLYTETLRAKDDVDDSSLQEMLGVDAVTAARILGLIPAGLVNGFMIDVSIPDIGSHEDSYNMRCRFTWRLTMSSQLGAAEGTISVAAFDPDQLSALLFRWYKLMEPADLF
;
A
#
# COMPACT_ATOMS: atom_id res chain seq x y z
N MET A 1 -0.84 25.59 -9.28
CA MET A 1 -1.36 25.40 -7.91
C MET A 1 -1.11 23.94 -7.61
N LEU A 2 -0.04 23.64 -6.87
CA LEU A 2 0.41 22.27 -6.59
C LEU A 2 -0.64 21.57 -5.75
N THR A 3 -1.48 20.79 -6.42
CA THR A 3 -2.20 19.59 -6.01
C THR A 3 -3.38 19.49 -6.95
N ILE A 4 -3.42 18.45 -7.78
CA ILE A 4 -4.70 17.96 -8.26
C ILE A 4 -5.44 17.59 -6.99
N SER A 5 -6.42 18.42 -6.69
CA SER A 5 -7.40 18.21 -5.68
C SER A 5 -7.93 16.78 -5.82
N GLY A 6 -7.64 15.95 -4.81
CA GLY A 6 -8.51 14.83 -4.46
C GLY A 6 -9.91 15.30 -4.01
N LEU A 7 -10.18 16.61 -4.06
CA LEU A 7 -11.52 17.14 -4.26
C LEU A 7 -11.83 17.14 -5.76
N ASP A 8 -11.88 15.95 -6.34
CA ASP A 8 -12.90 15.76 -7.34
C ASP A 8 -14.23 16.06 -6.62
N HIS A 9 -15.14 16.80 -7.24
CA HIS A 9 -16.51 16.94 -6.70
C HIS A 9 -17.27 15.59 -6.73
N GLY A 10 -16.57 14.49 -7.00
CA GLY A 10 -16.99 13.11 -6.90
C GLY A 10 -17.24 12.63 -5.47
N THR A 11 -18.03 11.58 -5.41
CA THR A 11 -18.29 10.80 -4.20
C THR A 11 -16.98 10.25 -3.61
N TYR A 12 -16.72 10.52 -2.33
CA TYR A 12 -15.63 9.90 -1.57
C TYR A 12 -15.67 8.38 -1.76
N THR A 13 -14.55 7.80 -2.18
CA THR A 13 -14.40 6.36 -2.40
C THR A 13 -13.35 5.79 -1.43
N PHE A 14 -13.68 4.66 -0.82
CA PHE A 14 -12.85 3.95 0.14
C PHE A 14 -12.32 2.64 -0.47
N TYR A 15 -11.02 2.41 -0.31
CA TYR A 15 -10.33 1.21 -0.79
C TYR A 15 -9.80 0.44 0.42
N PRO A 16 -10.58 -0.47 1.02
CA PRO A 16 -10.12 -1.26 2.15
C PRO A 16 -9.07 -2.31 1.73
N LEU A 17 -9.07 -2.75 0.48
CA LEU A 17 -8.13 -3.75 -0.02
C LEU A 17 -7.31 -3.16 -1.16
N GLY A 18 -6.07 -3.63 -1.29
CA GLY A 18 -5.23 -3.29 -2.42
C GLY A 18 -5.81 -3.88 -3.70
N ASN A 19 -5.72 -3.12 -4.79
CA ASN A 19 -6.21 -3.49 -6.11
C ASN A 19 -5.10 -4.06 -7.01
N THR A 20 -3.93 -4.38 -6.45
CA THR A 20 -2.83 -5.02 -7.17
C THR A 20 -2.27 -6.18 -6.36
N PRO A 21 -1.58 -7.16 -6.97
CA PRO A 21 -0.96 -8.26 -6.24
C PRO A 21 0.14 -7.78 -5.33
N ALA A 22 0.29 -8.46 -4.20
CA ALA A 22 1.36 -8.19 -3.24
C ALA A 22 2.74 -8.24 -3.92
N VAL A 23 3.64 -7.35 -3.54
CA VAL A 23 5.00 -7.32 -4.09
C VAL A 23 6.02 -7.48 -2.98
N ASP A 24 7.09 -8.21 -3.29
CA ASP A 24 8.26 -8.26 -2.41
C ASP A 24 9.00 -6.94 -2.58
N LEU A 25 8.88 -6.08 -1.57
CA LEU A 25 9.47 -4.75 -1.56
C LEU A 25 11.01 -4.79 -1.51
N LEU A 26 11.61 -5.93 -1.16
CA LEU A 26 13.06 -6.11 -1.08
C LEU A 26 13.66 -6.83 -2.30
N ARG A 27 12.84 -7.17 -3.31
CA ARG A 27 13.28 -7.90 -4.53
C ARG A 27 14.49 -7.30 -5.24
N ASP A 28 14.64 -5.97 -5.22
CA ASP A 28 15.71 -5.23 -5.89
C ASP A 28 16.80 -4.70 -4.95
N THR A 29 16.70 -5.03 -3.65
CA THR A 29 17.60 -4.57 -2.58
C THR A 29 18.16 -5.77 -1.83
N PRO A 30 19.42 -6.19 -2.05
CA PRO A 30 20.02 -7.26 -1.26
C PRO A 30 20.01 -6.92 0.23
N THR A 31 19.53 -7.86 1.03
CA THR A 31 19.50 -7.76 2.49
C THR A 31 20.90 -8.10 3.05
N SER A 32 21.58 -7.12 3.66
CA SER A 32 22.87 -7.33 4.34
C SER A 32 22.65 -7.54 5.83
N ASP A 33 23.05 -8.66 6.42
CA ASP A 33 22.81 -9.03 7.83
C ASP A 33 23.36 -8.04 8.89
N SER A 34 23.99 -6.93 8.46
CA SER A 34 24.66 -5.94 9.29
C SER A 34 23.82 -4.69 9.59
N GLN A 35 22.76 -4.40 8.83
CA GLN A 35 21.96 -3.18 8.97
C GLN A 35 20.46 -3.44 8.77
N PRO A 36 19.56 -2.71 9.45
CA PRO A 36 18.14 -2.80 9.20
C PRO A 36 17.79 -2.41 7.75
N ALA A 37 16.90 -3.18 7.13
CA ALA A 37 16.28 -2.79 5.87
C ALA A 37 15.17 -1.79 6.17
N ARG A 38 15.32 -0.54 5.71
CA ARG A 38 14.36 0.55 5.96
C ARG A 38 13.49 0.78 4.73
N LEU A 39 12.18 0.69 4.91
CA LEU A 39 11.20 0.82 3.84
C LEU A 39 10.21 1.94 4.18
N LEU A 40 9.99 2.85 3.24
CA LEU A 40 8.96 3.90 3.34
C LEU A 40 7.85 3.60 2.32
N LEU A 41 6.63 3.39 2.81
CA LEU A 41 5.46 3.07 2.01
C LEU A 41 4.50 4.27 2.07
N LEU A 42 4.49 5.07 1.01
CA LEU A 42 3.61 6.23 0.84
C LEU A 42 2.36 5.82 0.06
N GLY A 43 1.19 5.95 0.69
CA GLY A 43 -0.04 5.33 0.17
C GLY A 43 0.02 3.82 0.34
N CYS A 44 0.33 3.37 1.56
CA CYS A 44 0.67 1.97 1.83
C CYS A 44 -0.46 1.00 1.49
N GLY A 45 -1.72 1.46 1.50
CA GLY A 45 -2.87 0.59 1.27
C GLY A 45 -2.98 -0.49 2.35
N ASP A 46 -3.49 -1.65 1.99
CA ASP A 46 -3.68 -2.78 2.89
C ASP A 46 -2.36 -3.48 3.28
N ALA A 47 -2.44 -4.44 4.20
CA ALA A 47 -1.27 -5.06 4.84
C ALA A 47 -0.49 -6.00 3.90
N ARG A 48 -0.99 -6.27 2.69
CA ARG A 48 -0.50 -7.34 1.81
C ARG A 48 0.98 -7.23 1.48
N ASN A 49 1.48 -6.03 1.16
CA ASN A 49 2.88 -5.84 0.75
C ASN A 49 3.84 -6.09 1.92
N VAL A 50 3.47 -5.65 3.13
CA VAL A 50 4.24 -5.91 4.35
C VAL A 50 4.25 -7.39 4.67
N LEU A 51 3.08 -8.03 4.71
CA LEU A 51 2.94 -9.45 5.01
C LEU A 51 3.70 -10.33 4.01
N PHE A 52 3.52 -10.07 2.72
CA PHE A 52 4.19 -10.82 1.65
C PHE A 52 5.70 -10.61 1.67
N THR A 53 6.18 -9.37 1.78
CA THR A 53 7.64 -9.11 1.88
C THR A 53 8.26 -9.86 3.06
N VAL A 54 7.61 -9.84 4.23
CA VAL A 54 8.10 -10.57 5.40
C VAL A 54 8.15 -12.08 5.12
N ALA A 55 7.11 -12.65 4.53
CA ALA A 55 7.05 -14.08 4.19
C ALA A 55 8.16 -14.50 3.22
N GLN A 56 8.46 -13.68 2.21
CA GLN A 56 9.51 -13.96 1.23
C GLN A 56 10.92 -13.86 1.84
N GLU A 57 11.11 -12.97 2.82
CA GLU A 57 12.44 -12.62 3.34
C GLU A 57 12.79 -13.29 4.68
N ILE A 58 11.82 -13.80 5.44
CA ILE A 58 12.05 -14.33 6.79
C ILE A 58 13.08 -15.46 6.83
N ALA A 59 13.07 -16.32 5.80
CA ALA A 59 14.01 -17.44 5.64
C ALA A 59 15.35 -17.01 5.01
N ARG A 60 15.39 -15.87 4.31
CA ARG A 60 16.55 -15.43 3.51
C ARG A 60 17.55 -14.59 4.30
N THR A 61 17.06 -13.76 5.21
CA THR A 61 17.89 -12.87 6.03
C THR A 61 17.55 -13.04 7.51
N LYS A 62 18.38 -12.52 8.42
CA LYS A 62 18.02 -12.31 9.85
C LYS A 62 17.77 -10.84 10.20
N ASN A 63 17.87 -9.95 9.21
CA ASN A 63 17.75 -8.52 9.43
C ASN A 63 16.42 -8.09 10.03
N LEU A 64 16.52 -6.98 10.75
CA LEU A 64 15.38 -6.14 11.10
C LEU A 64 14.85 -5.45 9.84
N GLN A 65 13.55 -5.54 9.60
CA GLN A 65 12.84 -4.79 8.59
C GLN A 65 12.05 -3.68 9.28
N GLU A 66 12.39 -2.42 8.98
CA GLU A 66 11.75 -1.22 9.52
C GLU A 66 10.82 -0.63 8.46
N TYR A 67 9.52 -0.79 8.64
CA TYR A 67 8.49 -0.30 7.75
C TYR A 67 7.91 1.01 8.28
N THR A 68 8.03 2.09 7.52
CA THR A 68 7.24 3.31 7.74
C THR A 68 6.05 3.28 6.80
N VAL A 69 4.85 3.10 7.35
CA VAL A 69 3.60 2.99 6.59
C VAL A 69 2.79 4.28 6.72
N CYS A 70 2.51 4.91 5.58
CA CYS A 70 1.77 6.16 5.49
C CYS A 70 0.54 5.98 4.62
N ASP A 71 -0.63 6.34 5.14
CA ASP A 71 -1.86 6.42 4.36
C ASP A 71 -2.67 7.65 4.76
N PHE A 72 -3.37 8.23 3.79
CA PHE A 72 -4.26 9.36 4.05
C PHE A 72 -5.52 8.91 4.80
N GLU A 73 -5.94 7.65 4.57
CA GLU A 73 -7.16 7.08 5.11
C GLU A 73 -6.90 6.37 6.45
N PRO A 74 -7.35 6.93 7.59
CA PRO A 74 -7.17 6.30 8.89
C PRO A 74 -7.85 4.93 9.01
N ALA A 75 -8.94 4.66 8.29
CA ALA A 75 -9.59 3.35 8.31
C ALA A 75 -8.68 2.23 7.76
N VAL A 76 -7.88 2.52 6.73
CA VAL A 76 -6.89 1.57 6.17
C VAL A 76 -5.87 1.20 7.24
N LEU A 77 -5.26 2.23 7.85
CA LEU A 77 -4.25 2.01 8.90
C LEU A 77 -4.84 1.32 10.14
N ALA A 78 -6.06 1.66 10.54
CA ALA A 78 -6.71 1.03 11.70
C ALA A 78 -6.87 -0.49 11.50
N ARG A 79 -7.23 -0.93 10.30
CA ARG A 79 -7.31 -2.36 9.93
C ARG A 79 -5.95 -3.03 9.90
N ASN A 80 -4.94 -2.38 9.30
CA ASN A 80 -3.60 -2.92 9.21
C ASN A 80 -2.96 -3.09 10.59
N ILE A 81 -3.00 -2.04 11.42
CA ILE A 81 -2.45 -2.07 12.76
C ILE A 81 -3.24 -3.03 13.66
N TYR A 82 -4.56 -3.14 13.49
CA TYR A 82 -5.34 -4.20 14.14
C TYR A 82 -4.80 -5.59 13.80
N LEU A 83 -4.58 -5.88 12.51
CA LEU A 83 -4.05 -7.16 12.06
C LEU A 83 -2.65 -7.43 12.64
N PHE A 84 -1.72 -6.48 12.51
CA PHE A 84 -0.35 -6.65 12.99
C PHE A 84 -0.27 -6.83 14.51
N THR A 85 -1.04 -6.07 15.28
CA THR A 85 -1.10 -6.22 16.74
C THR A 85 -1.76 -7.53 17.16
N PHE A 86 -2.77 -8.01 16.42
CA PHE A 86 -3.39 -9.31 16.66
C PHE A 86 -2.38 -10.44 16.44
N LEU A 87 -1.66 -10.41 15.32
CA LEU A 87 -0.61 -11.37 15.01
C LEU A 87 0.52 -11.34 16.05
N ALA A 88 0.91 -10.16 16.54
CA ALA A 88 1.90 -10.02 17.60
C ALA A 88 1.43 -10.67 18.91
N GLN A 89 0.20 -10.38 19.34
CA GLN A 89 -0.39 -10.90 20.58
C GLN A 89 -0.56 -12.42 20.56
N HIS A 90 -0.87 -13.00 19.39
CA HIS A 90 -1.16 -14.42 19.22
C HIS A 90 -0.03 -15.19 18.54
N SER A 91 1.18 -14.65 18.52
CA SER A 91 2.30 -15.17 17.72
C SER A 91 2.70 -16.61 18.06
N GLU A 92 2.59 -17.02 19.33
CA GLU A 92 2.84 -18.39 19.76
C GLU A 92 1.70 -19.35 19.36
N SER A 93 0.44 -18.92 19.51
CA SER A 93 -0.74 -19.73 19.15
C SER A 93 -0.84 -19.99 17.64
N ILE A 94 -0.41 -19.04 16.82
CA ILE A 94 -0.41 -19.15 15.35
C ILE A 94 0.53 -20.27 14.85
N LYS A 95 1.62 -20.56 15.58
CA LYS A 95 2.54 -21.66 15.24
C LYS A 95 2.03 -23.04 15.67
N GLY A 96 0.99 -23.12 16.49
CA GLY A 96 0.42 -24.36 17.02
C GLY A 96 -0.84 -24.83 16.28
N GLY A 97 -1.45 -25.93 16.76
CA GLY A 97 -2.65 -26.51 16.15
C GLY A 97 -3.90 -25.61 16.14
N GLU A 98 -3.94 -24.56 16.97
CA GLU A 98 -5.01 -23.55 16.98
C GLU A 98 -4.83 -22.48 15.88
N GLY A 99 -3.63 -22.38 15.29
CA GLY A 99 -3.28 -21.34 14.32
C GLY A 99 -4.20 -21.29 13.11
N ALA A 100 -4.65 -22.44 12.61
CA ALA A 100 -5.58 -22.51 11.47
C ALA A 100 -6.91 -21.78 11.75
N ARG A 101 -7.45 -21.91 12.97
CA ARG A 101 -8.69 -21.23 13.35
C ARG A 101 -8.48 -19.73 13.48
N ILE A 102 -7.38 -19.32 14.12
CA ILE A 102 -7.03 -17.90 14.28
C ILE A 102 -6.90 -17.22 12.93
N VAL A 103 -6.14 -17.83 12.02
CA VAL A 103 -5.90 -17.30 10.67
C VAL A 103 -7.18 -17.27 9.85
N SER A 104 -8.04 -18.30 9.97
CA SER A 104 -9.36 -18.31 9.31
C SER A 104 -10.25 -17.16 9.80
N SER A 105 -10.31 -16.91 11.11
CA SER A 105 -11.00 -15.74 11.66
C SER A 105 -10.40 -14.43 11.14
N LEU A 106 -9.07 -14.31 11.09
CA LEU A 106 -8.40 -13.11 10.54
C LEU A 106 -8.71 -12.89 9.06
N TRP A 107 -8.79 -13.96 8.25
CA TRP A 107 -9.23 -13.88 6.87
C TRP A 107 -10.64 -13.26 6.78
N ASN A 108 -11.60 -13.79 7.55
CA ASN A 108 -12.97 -13.29 7.56
C ASN A 108 -13.02 -11.81 7.97
N LEU A 109 -12.30 -11.45 9.04
CA LEU A 109 -12.24 -10.08 9.55
C LEU A 109 -11.60 -9.10 8.55
N TYR A 110 -10.64 -9.56 7.76
CA TYR A 110 -9.92 -8.69 6.83
C TYR A 110 -10.62 -8.60 5.48
N TYR A 111 -11.19 -9.69 4.97
CA TYR A 111 -11.66 -9.76 3.58
C TYR A 111 -13.18 -9.85 3.40
N HIS A 112 -13.98 -10.12 4.43
CA HIS A 112 -15.44 -10.25 4.25
C HIS A 112 -16.22 -8.99 4.67
N PHE A 113 -17.29 -8.68 3.93
CA PHE A 113 -18.26 -7.64 4.29
C PHE A 113 -19.16 -8.08 5.45
N PHE A 114 -19.53 -9.36 5.49
CA PHE A 114 -20.27 -9.97 6.58
C PHE A 114 -19.42 -11.02 7.28
N ILE A 115 -19.60 -11.14 8.60
CA ILE A 115 -18.83 -12.05 9.44
C ILE A 115 -19.75 -12.74 10.43
N SER A 116 -19.32 -13.89 10.92
CA SER A 116 -20.02 -14.62 11.97
C SER A 116 -20.05 -13.81 13.28
N GLU A 117 -21.03 -14.09 14.15
CA GLU A 117 -21.07 -13.48 15.49
C GLU A 117 -19.81 -13.81 16.32
N ASP A 118 -19.16 -14.94 16.07
CA ASP A 118 -17.93 -15.32 16.77
C ASP A 118 -16.73 -14.52 16.26
N ASP A 119 -16.60 -14.33 14.95
CA ASP A 119 -15.57 -13.44 14.39
C ASP A 119 -15.80 -12.00 14.84
N LEU A 120 -17.05 -11.52 14.90
CA LEU A 120 -17.36 -10.21 15.45
C LEU A 120 -16.88 -10.06 16.90
N LYS A 121 -17.03 -11.09 17.74
CA LYS A 121 -16.49 -11.07 19.12
C LYS A 121 -14.96 -11.02 19.11
N VAL A 122 -14.30 -11.75 18.21
CA VAL A 122 -12.83 -11.69 18.04
C VAL A 122 -12.41 -10.25 17.73
N LEU A 123 -13.08 -9.61 16.76
CA LEU A 123 -12.85 -8.21 16.41
C LEU A 123 -13.02 -7.27 17.61
N GLN A 124 -14.18 -7.35 18.28
CA GLN A 124 -14.51 -6.48 19.40
C GLN A 124 -13.54 -6.64 20.56
N ASN A 125 -13.13 -7.87 20.87
CA ASN A 125 -12.25 -8.15 22.00
C ASN A 125 -10.86 -7.55 21.79
N HIS A 126 -10.24 -7.77 20.63
CA HIS A 126 -8.92 -7.18 20.36
C HIS A 126 -9.00 -5.67 20.17
N ALA A 127 -10.07 -5.15 19.56
CA ALA A 127 -10.27 -3.71 19.44
C ALA A 127 -10.33 -3.01 20.81
N LYS A 128 -10.99 -3.62 21.81
CA LYS A 128 -10.99 -3.13 23.21
C LYS A 128 -9.59 -3.08 23.82
N VAL A 129 -8.74 -4.06 23.52
CA VAL A 129 -7.32 -4.04 23.93
C VAL A 129 -6.62 -2.82 23.34
N LEU A 130 -6.77 -2.58 22.04
CA LEU A 130 -6.15 -1.42 21.36
C LEU A 130 -6.68 -0.09 21.90
N VAL A 131 -7.99 0.02 22.15
CA VAL A 131 -8.61 1.21 22.77
C VAL A 131 -7.99 1.49 24.14
N SER A 132 -7.76 0.46 24.97
CA SER A 132 -7.20 0.63 26.31
C SER A 132 -5.76 1.19 26.30
N HIS A 133 -4.98 0.92 25.25
CA HIS A 133 -3.60 1.38 25.11
C HIS A 133 -3.46 2.69 24.32
N SER A 134 -4.49 3.13 23.60
CA SER A 134 -4.41 4.25 22.65
C SER A 134 -4.90 5.60 23.18
N ASN A 135 -4.96 5.78 24.50
CA ASN A 135 -5.35 7.03 25.14
C ASN A 135 -4.32 8.17 24.96
N SER A 136 -3.04 7.82 24.79
CA SER A 136 -1.94 8.76 24.58
C SER A 136 -0.77 8.06 23.89
N LEU A 137 0.14 8.82 23.29
CA LEU A 137 1.37 8.25 22.70
C LEU A 137 2.21 7.51 23.74
N THR A 138 2.27 8.02 24.97
CA THR A 138 2.99 7.37 26.08
C THR A 138 2.34 6.04 26.45
N SER A 139 1.02 6.00 26.64
CA SER A 139 0.32 4.74 26.94
C SER A 139 0.44 3.70 25.83
N TRP A 140 0.52 4.15 24.57
CA TRP A 140 0.77 3.26 23.44
C TRP A 140 2.21 2.73 23.47
N GLN A 141 3.18 3.60 23.72
CA GLN A 141 4.60 3.23 23.79
C GLN A 141 4.89 2.24 24.92
N ASP A 142 4.20 2.40 26.06
CA ASP A 142 4.30 1.52 27.24
C ASP A 142 3.49 0.22 27.10
N SER A 143 2.70 0.07 26.03
CA SER A 143 1.92 -1.14 25.75
C SER A 143 2.80 -2.29 25.26
N PRO A 144 2.30 -3.54 25.25
CA PRO A 144 2.99 -4.68 24.64
C PRO A 144 3.32 -4.49 23.15
N PHE A 145 2.67 -3.56 22.45
CA PHE A 145 2.86 -3.31 21.03
C PHE A 145 3.87 -2.21 20.73
N GLY A 146 4.08 -1.26 21.66
CA GLY A 146 4.86 -0.04 21.44
C GLY A 146 6.33 -0.27 21.08
N SER A 147 6.90 -1.42 21.42
CA SER A 147 8.28 -1.76 21.04
C SER A 147 8.45 -2.13 19.57
N SER A 148 7.37 -2.60 18.93
CA SER A 148 7.39 -3.14 17.57
C SER A 148 6.54 -2.32 16.60
N ILE A 149 5.57 -1.55 17.11
CA ILE A 149 4.66 -0.73 16.32
C ILE A 149 4.61 0.67 16.95
N GLU A 150 5.29 1.62 16.35
CA GLU A 150 5.27 3.03 16.73
C GLU A 150 4.15 3.80 16.01
N ILE A 151 3.61 4.82 16.66
CA ILE A 151 2.67 5.76 16.07
C ILE A 151 3.29 7.15 16.07
N THR A 152 3.37 7.75 14.89
CA THR A 152 4.16 8.96 14.66
C THR A 152 3.70 10.17 15.47
N ASN A 153 2.39 10.35 15.72
CA ASN A 153 1.89 11.54 16.41
C ASN A 153 0.51 11.31 17.05
N ALA A 154 0.09 12.26 17.89
CA ALA A 154 -1.17 12.17 18.63
C ALA A 154 -2.40 12.21 17.71
N ALA A 155 -2.34 12.92 16.59
CA ALA A 155 -3.42 12.99 15.61
C ALA A 155 -3.66 11.62 14.94
N THR A 156 -2.59 10.94 14.54
CA THR A 156 -2.63 9.58 14.01
C THR A 156 -3.22 8.63 15.05
N LEU A 157 -2.71 8.64 16.29
CA LEU A 157 -3.22 7.78 17.35
C LEU A 157 -4.72 8.02 17.61
N SER A 158 -5.13 9.28 17.68
CA SER A 158 -6.54 9.65 17.91
C SER A 158 -7.44 9.16 16.77
N ALA A 159 -6.98 9.25 15.52
CA ALA A 159 -7.73 8.76 14.38
C ALA A 159 -7.90 7.23 14.43
N LEU A 160 -6.82 6.49 14.74
CA LEU A 160 -6.86 5.03 14.89
C LEU A 160 -7.75 4.61 16.09
N HIS A 161 -7.60 5.26 17.23
CA HIS A 161 -8.40 5.04 18.44
C HIS A 161 -9.90 5.15 18.15
N ARG A 162 -10.30 6.15 17.34
CA ARG A 162 -11.70 6.32 16.93
C ARG A 162 -12.23 5.10 16.17
N PHE A 163 -11.47 4.56 15.21
CA PHE A 163 -11.88 3.36 14.47
C PHE A 163 -11.89 2.11 15.36
N TRP A 164 -10.88 1.92 16.21
CA TRP A 164 -10.90 0.80 17.14
C TRP A 164 -12.05 0.87 18.15
N SER A 165 -12.46 2.08 18.55
CA SER A 165 -13.67 2.27 19.35
C SER A 165 -14.92 1.84 18.58
N LEU A 166 -15.03 2.19 17.29
CA LEU A 166 -16.12 1.71 16.43
C LEU A 166 -16.12 0.18 16.28
N TYR A 167 -14.95 -0.44 16.20
CA TYR A 167 -14.83 -1.89 16.13
C TYR A 167 -15.24 -2.56 17.44
N ALA A 168 -14.86 -1.97 18.58
CA ALA A 168 -15.18 -2.44 19.93
C ALA A 168 -16.68 -2.34 20.25
N ASP A 169 -17.32 -1.25 19.80
CA ASP A 169 -18.72 -0.92 20.07
C ASP A 169 -19.69 -1.36 18.96
N GLY A 170 -19.16 -1.78 17.80
CA GLY A 170 -19.92 -2.07 16.59
C GLY A 170 -21.11 -2.98 16.86
N LYS A 171 -22.32 -2.43 16.75
CA LYS A 171 -23.58 -3.17 16.73
C LYS A 171 -23.99 -3.38 15.28
N ASP A 172 -24.66 -4.50 15.05
CA ASP A 172 -25.21 -4.96 13.76
C ASP A 172 -25.74 -3.80 12.90
N PHE A 173 -24.97 -3.39 11.89
CA PHE A 173 -25.36 -2.31 10.98
C PHE A 173 -26.20 -2.93 9.85
N SER A 174 -27.49 -3.12 10.09
CA SER A 174 -28.44 -3.60 9.07
C SER A 174 -28.62 -2.55 7.94
N LYS A 175 -27.67 -2.48 7.00
CA LYS A 175 -27.80 -1.68 5.78
C LYS A 175 -27.31 -2.49 4.59
N HIS A 176 -28.24 -3.16 3.94
CA HIS A 176 -28.07 -3.66 2.58
C HIS A 176 -28.25 -2.49 1.62
N GLY A 177 -27.16 -2.05 0.99
CA GLY A 177 -27.25 -1.24 -0.24
C GLY A 177 -27.60 -2.15 -1.41
N ASP A 178 -28.30 -1.65 -2.42
CA ASP A 178 -28.48 -2.38 -3.68
C ASP A 178 -27.15 -2.35 -4.46
N PHE A 179 -26.50 -3.51 -4.60
CA PHE A 179 -25.09 -3.67 -5.01
C PHE A 179 -24.85 -3.70 -6.52
N ARG A 180 -25.84 -3.34 -7.34
CA ARG A 180 -25.81 -3.58 -8.79
C ARG A 180 -25.43 -2.34 -9.60
N THR A 181 -24.16 -2.25 -9.99
CA THR A 181 -23.66 -2.07 -11.39
C THR A 181 -22.14 -1.82 -11.46
N GLN A 182 -21.52 -2.39 -12.52
CA GLN A 182 -20.14 -2.27 -13.05
C GLN A 182 -18.92 -2.62 -12.16
N PHE A 183 -18.36 -3.80 -12.40
CA PHE A 183 -17.00 -4.21 -12.04
C PHE A 183 -16.02 -3.90 -13.19
N LYS A 184 -14.79 -3.52 -12.85
CA LYS A 184 -13.63 -3.60 -13.76
C LYS A 184 -12.50 -4.32 -13.02
N SER A 185 -12.03 -5.44 -13.56
CA SER A 185 -10.97 -6.26 -12.97
C SER A 185 -9.61 -5.57 -13.14
N GLN A 186 -8.80 -5.49 -12.07
CA GLN A 186 -7.40 -5.04 -12.11
C GLN A 186 -6.47 -6.10 -11.48
N ILE A 187 -6.76 -7.38 -11.66
CA ILE A 187 -5.93 -8.45 -11.07
C ILE A 187 -4.74 -8.76 -11.99
N ALA A 188 -3.53 -8.73 -11.43
CA ALA A 188 -2.29 -8.66 -12.18
C ALA A 188 -1.24 -9.71 -11.76
N GLY A 189 -1.65 -10.95 -11.48
CA GLY A 189 -0.72 -12.08 -11.33
C GLY A 189 -0.46 -12.74 -12.68
N ILE A 190 0.76 -13.26 -12.92
CA ILE A 190 1.09 -14.00 -14.17
C ILE A 190 0.09 -15.16 -14.39
N HIS A 191 -0.38 -15.78 -13.32
CA HIS A 191 -1.38 -16.85 -13.36
C HIS A 191 -2.83 -16.35 -13.39
N ALA A 192 -3.09 -15.06 -13.11
CA ALA A 192 -4.44 -14.50 -13.09
C ALA A 192 -5.10 -14.56 -14.47
N ALA A 193 -4.32 -14.37 -15.54
CA ALA A 193 -4.78 -14.49 -16.93
C ALA A 193 -5.43 -15.85 -17.24
N GLU A 194 -4.89 -16.92 -16.65
CA GLU A 194 -5.37 -18.29 -16.87
C GLU A 194 -6.69 -18.59 -16.15
N VAL A 195 -7.08 -17.73 -15.20
CA VAL A 195 -8.23 -17.93 -14.32
C VAL A 195 -9.17 -16.72 -14.23
N MET A 196 -9.12 -15.81 -15.20
CA MET A 196 -9.90 -14.56 -15.21
C MET A 196 -11.40 -14.77 -15.00
N ASP A 197 -12.01 -15.73 -15.71
CA ASP A 197 -13.45 -16.02 -15.56
C ASP A 197 -13.80 -16.48 -14.13
N ALA A 198 -12.90 -17.22 -13.48
CA ALA A 198 -13.10 -17.66 -12.10
C ALA A 198 -12.93 -16.51 -11.10
N ILE A 199 -12.01 -15.58 -11.37
CA ILE A 199 -11.83 -14.34 -10.62
C ILE A 199 -13.08 -13.45 -10.71
N GLU A 200 -13.62 -13.28 -11.91
CA GLU A 200 -14.84 -12.49 -12.15
C GLU A 200 -16.02 -13.11 -11.40
N TYR A 201 -16.18 -14.44 -11.49
CA TYR A 201 -17.20 -15.15 -10.72
C TYR A 201 -17.04 -14.95 -9.20
N CYS A 202 -15.81 -15.06 -8.68
CA CYS A 202 -15.52 -14.83 -7.25
C CYS A 202 -15.90 -13.41 -6.82
N HIS A 203 -15.64 -12.43 -7.68
CA HIS A 203 -15.97 -11.03 -7.42
C HIS A 203 -17.48 -10.80 -7.37
N ASP A 204 -18.23 -11.31 -8.34
CA ASP A 204 -19.68 -11.23 -8.37
C ASP A 204 -20.31 -11.94 -7.18
N HIS A 205 -19.79 -13.12 -6.83
CA HIS A 205 -20.19 -13.82 -5.61
C HIS A 205 -19.94 -12.96 -4.37
N TYR A 206 -18.73 -12.40 -4.22
CA TYR A 206 -18.32 -11.58 -3.09
C TYR A 206 -19.22 -10.36 -2.89
N TRP A 207 -19.59 -9.68 -3.98
CA TRP A 207 -20.46 -8.50 -3.88
C TRP A 207 -21.95 -8.81 -3.79
N THR A 208 -22.35 -10.03 -4.13
CA THR A 208 -23.73 -10.51 -3.94
C THR A 208 -23.96 -11.02 -2.52
N HIS A 209 -23.00 -11.77 -1.98
CA HIS A 209 -23.15 -12.49 -0.70
C HIS A 209 -22.39 -11.83 0.46
N GLY A 210 -21.43 -10.98 0.14
CA GLY A 210 -20.60 -10.27 1.11
C GLY A 210 -19.44 -11.06 1.69
N GLU A 211 -19.16 -12.26 1.17
CA GLU A 211 -18.14 -13.20 1.66
C GLU A 211 -17.40 -13.84 0.48
N ALA A 212 -16.18 -14.34 0.72
CA ALA A 212 -15.46 -15.10 -0.31
C ALA A 212 -16.17 -16.41 -0.62
N VAL A 213 -15.91 -16.98 -1.81
CA VAL A 213 -16.55 -18.25 -2.21
C VAL A 213 -16.18 -19.38 -1.22
N PRO A 214 -17.16 -20.10 -0.66
CA PRO A 214 -16.89 -21.18 0.29
C PRO A 214 -16.02 -22.29 -0.34
N THR A 215 -14.90 -22.59 0.31
CA THR A 215 -13.97 -23.64 -0.13
C THR A 215 -14.49 -25.04 0.20
N ASP A 216 -15.25 -25.18 1.28
CA ASP A 216 -15.81 -26.45 1.73
C ASP A 216 -17.14 -26.79 1.03
N SER A 217 -17.39 -28.06 0.79
CA SER A 217 -18.62 -28.57 0.17
C SER A 217 -19.82 -28.62 1.15
N VAL A 218 -19.58 -28.35 2.43
CA VAL A 218 -20.62 -28.38 3.46
C VAL A 218 -21.31 -27.02 3.51
N THR A 219 -22.58 -26.98 3.10
CA THR A 219 -23.45 -25.85 3.40
C THR A 219 -23.65 -25.78 4.91
N ALA A 220 -22.97 -24.83 5.57
CA ALA A 220 -23.37 -24.44 6.91
C ALA A 220 -24.84 -23.97 6.84
N GLY A 221 -25.63 -24.34 7.86
CA GLY A 221 -27.01 -23.85 7.96
C GLY A 221 -27.06 -22.33 8.01
N PRO A 222 -28.27 -21.72 7.95
CA PRO A 222 -28.40 -20.26 8.01
C PRO A 222 -27.72 -19.72 9.28
N GLN A 223 -26.61 -19.03 9.10
CA GLN A 223 -25.87 -18.40 10.18
C GLN A 223 -26.30 -16.93 10.26
N LYS A 224 -26.50 -16.44 11.48
CA LYS A 224 -26.71 -15.02 11.69
C LYS A 224 -25.39 -14.31 11.44
N LEU A 225 -25.35 -13.52 10.37
CA LEU A 225 -24.20 -12.73 9.98
C LEU A 225 -24.36 -11.29 10.46
N ALA A 226 -23.26 -10.68 10.85
CA ALA A 226 -23.19 -9.27 11.19
C ALA A 226 -22.34 -8.53 10.16
N VAL A 227 -22.65 -7.25 9.91
CA VAL A 227 -21.78 -6.39 9.11
C VAL A 227 -20.42 -6.25 9.80
N ASN A 228 -19.35 -6.48 9.05
CA ASN A 228 -17.99 -6.32 9.51
C ASN A 228 -17.67 -4.83 9.75
N PRO A 229 -17.51 -4.36 11.00
CA PRO A 229 -17.15 -2.99 11.32
C PRO A 229 -15.79 -2.57 10.75
N ALA A 230 -14.85 -3.52 10.66
CA ALA A 230 -13.50 -3.27 10.17
C ALA A 230 -13.52 -2.88 8.69
N LEU A 231 -14.41 -3.46 7.88
CA LEU A 231 -14.51 -3.15 6.45
C LEU A 231 -15.49 -2.02 6.14
N SER A 232 -16.57 -1.89 6.91
CA SER A 232 -17.64 -0.92 6.64
C SER A 232 -17.37 0.50 7.15
N SER A 233 -16.47 0.67 8.12
CA SER A 233 -16.12 1.98 8.66
C SER A 233 -15.08 2.68 7.79
N SER A 234 -15.35 3.93 7.39
CA SER A 234 -14.43 4.78 6.62
C SER A 234 -14.52 6.23 7.07
N SER A 235 -13.69 7.11 6.49
CA SER A 235 -13.80 8.56 6.70
C SER A 235 -14.97 9.22 5.94
N ALA A 236 -15.79 8.43 5.23
CA ALA A 236 -17.01 8.91 4.60
C ALA A 236 -17.99 9.53 5.62
N LYS A 237 -18.92 10.35 5.11
CA LYS A 237 -20.06 10.81 5.93
C LYS A 237 -20.83 9.59 6.46
N ALA A 238 -21.35 9.72 7.69
CA ALA A 238 -22.17 8.67 8.29
C ALA A 238 -23.27 8.22 7.32
N ASN A 239 -23.52 6.91 7.27
CA ASN A 239 -24.51 6.27 6.39
C ASN A 239 -24.19 6.24 4.89
N VAL A 240 -22.95 6.51 4.47
CA VAL A 240 -22.51 6.35 3.09
C VAL A 240 -21.74 5.03 2.93
N PHE A 241 -22.16 4.18 1.99
CA PHE A 241 -21.36 3.05 1.54
C PHE A 241 -20.34 3.55 0.51
N ALA A 242 -19.10 3.75 0.95
CA ALA A 242 -18.06 4.36 0.14
C ALA A 242 -17.11 3.34 -0.52
N ILE A 243 -17.25 2.05 -0.25
CA ILE A 243 -16.28 1.04 -0.71
C ILE A 243 -16.34 0.95 -2.24
N SER A 244 -15.18 1.09 -2.90
CA SER A 244 -15.07 0.95 -4.35
C SER A 244 -15.53 -0.41 -4.82
N ARG A 245 -16.36 -0.47 -5.89
CA ARG A 245 -16.78 -1.72 -6.53
C ARG A 245 -15.60 -2.54 -7.08
N SER A 246 -14.46 -1.90 -7.34
CA SER A 246 -13.21 -2.58 -7.74
C SER A 246 -12.58 -3.42 -6.61
N THR A 247 -13.05 -3.29 -5.37
CA THR A 247 -12.56 -4.08 -4.23
C THR A 247 -12.78 -5.57 -4.50
N ASN A 248 -11.69 -6.33 -4.46
CA ASN A 248 -11.69 -7.77 -4.71
C ASN A 248 -10.73 -8.46 -3.73
N TYR A 249 -11.22 -9.45 -2.98
CA TYR A 249 -10.42 -10.19 -2.00
C TYR A 249 -9.28 -11.00 -2.64
N LEU A 250 -9.35 -11.26 -3.94
CA LEU A 250 -8.33 -11.99 -4.70
C LEU A 250 -7.22 -11.10 -5.25
N ALA A 251 -7.41 -9.78 -5.30
CA ALA A 251 -6.51 -8.87 -6.03
C ALA A 251 -5.07 -8.89 -5.50
N GLY A 252 -4.88 -9.17 -4.21
CA GLY A 252 -3.57 -9.17 -3.54
C GLY A 252 -2.74 -10.44 -3.70
N PHE A 253 -3.28 -11.52 -4.28
CA PHE A 253 -2.69 -12.87 -4.24
C PHE A 253 -2.14 -13.34 -5.60
N HIS A 254 -1.24 -14.33 -5.58
CA HIS A 254 -0.47 -14.75 -6.77
C HIS A 254 -0.97 -16.05 -7.41
N PHE A 255 -1.63 -16.91 -6.63
CA PHE A 255 -2.18 -18.19 -7.06
C PHE A 255 -1.19 -19.22 -7.65
N PRO A 256 0.03 -19.41 -7.10
CA PRO A 256 1.02 -20.32 -7.69
C PRO A 256 0.54 -21.78 -7.72
N THR A 257 -0.31 -22.18 -6.78
CA THR A 257 -0.83 -23.57 -6.67
C THR A 257 -2.07 -23.84 -7.52
N SER A 258 -2.71 -22.85 -8.15
CA SER A 258 -3.93 -23.07 -8.96
C SER A 258 -3.68 -23.18 -10.46
N SER A 259 -2.46 -22.91 -10.94
CA SER A 259 -2.10 -22.99 -12.37
C SER A 259 -2.27 -24.43 -12.92
N GLU A 260 -2.18 -25.46 -12.06
CA GLU A 260 -2.43 -26.85 -12.46
C GLU A 260 -3.93 -27.17 -12.76
N ILE A 261 -4.86 -26.26 -12.48
CA ILE A 261 -6.32 -26.50 -12.53
C ILE A 261 -7.01 -25.68 -13.65
N ALA A 262 -6.25 -24.95 -14.47
CA ALA A 262 -6.78 -24.09 -15.52
C ALA A 262 -7.48 -24.89 -16.65
N THR A 263 -8.82 -24.87 -16.65
CA THR A 263 -9.64 -25.31 -17.78
C THR A 263 -10.41 -24.10 -18.32
N ARG A 264 -10.57 -24.01 -19.66
CA ARG A 264 -11.26 -22.92 -20.41
C ARG A 264 -12.74 -22.66 -20.03
N GLN A 265 -13.27 -23.33 -19.02
CA GLN A 265 -14.56 -23.02 -18.39
C GLN A 265 -14.37 -23.09 -16.87
N PRO A 266 -14.70 -22.03 -16.11
CA PRO A 266 -14.55 -22.05 -14.66
C PRO A 266 -15.54 -23.05 -14.08
N THR A 267 -15.05 -24.22 -13.68
CA THR A 267 -15.86 -25.15 -12.90
C THR A 267 -16.00 -24.62 -11.48
N SER A 268 -17.05 -25.03 -10.76
CA SER A 268 -17.18 -24.75 -9.32
C SER A 268 -15.97 -25.21 -8.51
N LYS A 269 -15.18 -26.17 -9.02
CA LYS A 269 -13.91 -26.59 -8.42
C LYS A 269 -12.80 -25.55 -8.60
N THR A 270 -12.68 -24.95 -9.78
CA THR A 270 -11.66 -23.92 -10.08
C THR A 270 -11.84 -22.69 -9.19
N VAL A 271 -13.07 -22.20 -9.05
CA VAL A 271 -13.43 -21.05 -8.20
C VAL A 271 -13.06 -21.29 -6.73
N ARG A 272 -13.40 -22.48 -6.21
CA ARG A 272 -13.05 -22.88 -4.84
C ARG A 272 -11.54 -23.02 -4.65
N ALA A 273 -10.84 -23.60 -5.63
CA ALA A 273 -9.40 -23.80 -5.56
C ALA A 273 -8.64 -22.48 -5.51
N ILE A 274 -9.06 -21.46 -6.26
CA ILE A 274 -8.43 -20.13 -6.26
C ILE A 274 -8.65 -19.43 -4.92
N THR A 275 -9.86 -19.49 -4.37
CA THR A 275 -10.15 -18.93 -3.04
C THR A 275 -9.32 -19.64 -1.97
N LEU A 276 -9.22 -20.97 -2.04
CA LEU A 276 -8.38 -21.76 -1.15
C LEU A 276 -6.90 -21.39 -1.28
N ALA A 277 -6.41 -21.18 -2.51
CA ALA A 277 -5.02 -20.77 -2.74
C ALA A 277 -4.71 -19.42 -2.09
N ALA A 278 -5.60 -18.41 -2.24
CA ALA A 278 -5.44 -17.12 -1.56
C ALA A 278 -5.46 -17.25 -0.03
N GLN A 279 -6.37 -18.06 0.52
CA GLN A 279 -6.43 -18.33 1.96
C GLN A 279 -5.15 -18.99 2.48
N LEU A 280 -4.58 -19.93 1.73
CA LEU A 280 -3.31 -20.59 2.08
C LEU A 280 -2.12 -19.63 1.99
N GLU A 281 -2.05 -18.77 0.97
CA GLU A 281 -1.04 -17.71 0.87
C GLU A 281 -1.15 -16.76 2.08
N PHE A 282 -2.34 -16.24 2.37
CA PHE A 282 -2.58 -15.37 3.53
C PHE A 282 -2.19 -16.04 4.85
N ALA A 283 -2.51 -17.33 4.99
CA ALA A 283 -2.15 -18.12 6.16
C ALA A 283 -0.64 -18.22 6.37
N GLY A 284 0.10 -18.53 5.29
CA GLY A 284 1.55 -18.55 5.30
C GLY A 284 2.12 -17.19 5.71
N TRP A 285 1.63 -16.10 5.11
CA TRP A 285 2.14 -14.76 5.41
C TRP A 285 1.86 -14.34 6.85
N CYS A 286 0.68 -14.68 7.40
CA CYS A 286 0.36 -14.42 8.80
C CYS A 286 1.28 -15.19 9.76
N ALA A 287 1.57 -16.45 9.47
CA ALA A 287 2.46 -17.28 10.28
C ALA A 287 3.90 -16.76 10.27
N ASP A 288 4.41 -16.38 9.10
CA ASP A 288 5.74 -15.82 8.96
C ASP A 288 5.85 -14.44 9.63
N PHE A 289 4.87 -13.57 9.43
CA PHE A 289 4.83 -12.27 10.12
C PHE A 289 4.79 -12.43 11.64
N ALA A 290 3.93 -13.30 12.17
CA ALA A 290 3.86 -13.62 13.59
C ALA A 290 5.21 -14.13 14.13
N SER A 291 5.90 -14.96 13.36
CA SER A 291 7.25 -15.44 13.70
C SER A 291 8.28 -14.29 13.71
N ALA A 292 8.27 -13.44 12.70
CA ALA A 292 9.21 -12.34 12.55
C ALA A 292 9.04 -11.26 13.63
N ILE A 293 7.80 -10.89 13.95
CA ILE A 293 7.51 -9.87 14.97
C ILE A 293 7.88 -10.36 16.38
N ASN A 294 7.61 -11.63 16.70
CA ASN A 294 8.03 -12.25 17.96
C ASN A 294 9.55 -12.32 18.09
N ALA A 295 10.24 -12.61 16.98
CA ALA A 295 11.70 -12.57 16.89
C ALA A 295 12.29 -11.15 16.87
N LYS A 296 11.47 -10.09 17.00
CA LYS A 296 11.87 -8.68 16.92
C LYS A 296 12.59 -8.32 15.61
N ARG A 297 12.17 -8.95 14.52
CA ARG A 297 12.71 -8.76 13.17
C ARG A 297 11.86 -7.85 12.29
N VAL A 298 10.71 -7.39 12.79
CA VAL A 298 9.86 -6.41 12.13
C VAL A 298 9.59 -5.26 13.09
N HIS A 299 9.72 -4.04 12.59
CA HIS A 299 9.32 -2.83 13.27
C HIS A 299 8.45 -1.99 12.31
N LEU A 300 7.34 -1.46 12.80
CA LEU A 300 6.39 -0.65 12.04
C LEU A 300 6.29 0.76 12.63
N ILE A 301 6.26 1.77 11.78
CA ILE A 301 5.98 3.17 12.14
C ILE A 301 4.77 3.62 11.34
N ALA A 302 3.65 3.89 12.02
CA ALA A 302 2.39 4.26 11.38
C ALA A 302 2.17 5.78 11.36
N HIS A 303 1.85 6.31 10.19
CA HIS A 303 1.50 7.72 9.99
C HIS A 303 0.19 7.86 9.21
N CYS A 304 -0.76 8.60 9.76
CA CYS A 304 -1.96 8.99 9.04
C CYS A 304 -1.83 10.45 8.58
N GLY A 305 -1.76 10.67 7.27
CA GLY A 305 -1.54 11.99 6.70
C GLY A 305 -1.28 11.96 5.21
N GLU A 306 -1.11 13.15 4.62
CA GLU A 306 -0.79 13.27 3.20
C GLU A 306 0.67 12.87 2.94
N ALA A 307 0.89 11.98 1.98
CA ALA A 307 2.19 11.40 1.66
C ALA A 307 3.29 12.44 1.39
N LEU A 308 3.02 13.46 0.56
CA LEU A 308 4.05 14.45 0.19
C LEU A 308 4.44 15.32 1.37
N ARG A 309 3.46 15.77 2.17
CA ARG A 309 3.74 16.55 3.40
C ARG A 309 4.54 15.75 4.41
N PHE A 310 4.18 14.49 4.61
CA PHE A 310 4.93 13.59 5.48
C PHE A 310 6.36 13.40 4.97
N ALA A 311 6.54 13.16 3.66
CA ALA A 311 7.85 13.03 3.05
C ALA A 311 8.72 14.29 3.25
N TYR A 312 8.16 15.50 3.04
CA TYR A 312 8.88 16.75 3.28
C TYR A 312 9.22 16.99 4.76
N GLU A 313 8.38 16.56 5.70
CA GLU A 313 8.74 16.61 7.12
C GLU A 313 9.87 15.65 7.45
N ILE A 314 9.87 14.43 6.90
CA ILE A 314 11.01 13.50 7.06
C ILE A 314 12.28 14.10 6.43
N GLN A 315 12.19 14.72 5.25
CA GLN A 315 13.36 15.38 4.64
C GLN A 315 13.94 16.45 5.57
N PHE A 316 13.07 17.21 6.24
CA PHE A 316 13.48 18.22 7.22
C PHE A 316 14.12 17.59 8.47
N LEU A 317 13.70 16.39 8.88
CA LEU A 317 14.36 15.65 9.97
C LEU A 317 15.76 15.15 9.55
N GLN A 318 15.90 14.67 8.31
CA GLN A 318 17.15 14.14 7.77
C GLN A 318 18.17 15.24 7.40
N SER A 319 17.68 16.42 7.00
CA SER A 319 18.51 17.51 6.47
C SER A 319 18.35 18.81 7.28
N LYS A 320 19.45 19.39 7.77
CA LYS A 320 19.48 20.77 8.32
C LYS A 320 20.07 21.74 7.29
N PRO A 321 19.53 22.96 7.09
CA PRO A 321 18.13 23.38 6.98
C PRO A 321 17.63 23.27 5.52
N SER A 322 16.40 22.76 5.35
CA SER A 322 15.74 22.75 4.04
C SER A 322 15.41 24.17 3.55
N ALA A 323 15.63 24.44 2.26
CA ALA A 323 15.15 25.66 1.59
C ALA A 323 13.61 25.67 1.40
N LEU A 324 12.93 24.56 1.71
CA LEU A 324 11.48 24.47 1.58
C LEU A 324 10.77 25.36 2.60
N PRO A 325 9.79 26.17 2.17
CA PRO A 325 8.97 26.94 3.09
C PRO A 325 8.25 26.02 4.08
N LYS A 326 8.21 26.43 5.37
CA LYS A 326 7.58 25.63 6.45
C LYS A 326 6.14 25.22 6.14
N THR A 327 5.41 26.02 5.36
CA THR A 327 4.03 25.76 4.94
C THR A 327 3.84 24.47 4.14
N PHE A 328 4.88 23.93 3.51
CA PHE A 328 4.81 22.67 2.76
C PHE A 328 4.77 21.43 3.67
N ARG A 329 5.17 21.54 4.94
CA ARG A 329 5.36 20.40 5.85
C ARG A 329 4.71 20.55 7.23
N ILE A 330 4.27 21.77 7.59
CA ILE A 330 3.78 22.06 8.95
C ILE A 330 2.41 21.42 9.27
N TYR A 331 1.58 21.14 8.27
CA TYR A 331 0.25 20.55 8.46
C TYR A 331 0.20 19.12 7.95
N ASP A 332 -0.65 18.28 8.54
CA ASP A 332 -0.77 16.87 8.17
C ASP A 332 -1.54 16.65 6.84
N ARG A 333 -2.39 17.61 6.45
CA ARG A 333 -3.29 17.52 5.29
C ARG A 333 -3.53 18.89 4.66
N GLN A 334 -4.00 18.89 3.42
CA GLN A 334 -4.55 20.09 2.78
C GLN A 334 -5.76 20.63 3.56
N HIS A 335 -5.81 21.95 3.74
CA HIS A 335 -6.90 22.65 4.44
C HIS A 335 -7.12 22.22 5.90
N SER A 336 -6.17 21.48 6.48
CA SER A 336 -6.18 21.12 7.89
C SER A 336 -5.39 22.15 8.70
N GLY A 337 -5.89 22.48 9.89
CA GLY A 337 -5.14 23.23 10.90
C GLY A 337 -4.30 22.32 11.82
N GLN A 338 -4.35 21.00 11.62
CA GLN A 338 -3.64 20.04 12.45
C GLN A 338 -2.15 20.06 12.10
N VAL A 339 -1.33 20.44 13.08
CA VAL A 339 0.12 20.48 12.93
C VAL A 339 0.67 19.05 12.86
N LEU A 340 1.57 18.83 11.91
CA LEU A 340 2.36 17.61 11.80
C LEU A 340 3.52 17.66 12.79
N ASP A 341 3.33 17.06 13.97
CA ASP A 341 4.35 16.99 15.02
C ASP A 341 4.72 15.53 15.30
N ILE A 342 5.82 15.07 14.69
CA ILE A 342 6.33 13.70 14.86
C ILE A 342 6.92 13.54 16.27
N CYS A 343 6.53 12.51 16.99
CA CYS A 343 6.97 12.23 18.35
C CYS A 343 8.48 11.89 18.40
N ALA A 344 9.09 12.05 19.58
CA ALA A 344 10.54 11.87 19.74
C ALA A 344 11.03 10.45 19.39
N PHE A 345 10.24 9.43 19.72
CA PHE A 345 10.57 8.02 19.45
C PHE A 345 10.73 7.79 17.95
N SER A 346 9.72 8.18 17.16
CA SER A 346 9.75 8.00 15.70
C SER A 346 10.73 8.93 14.99
N ARG A 347 11.01 10.14 15.52
CA ARG A 347 12.03 11.05 14.96
C ARG A 347 13.39 10.37 14.81
N SER A 348 13.83 9.58 15.80
CA SER A 348 15.15 8.93 15.73
C SER A 348 15.27 7.93 14.58
N ARG A 349 14.21 7.17 14.26
CA ARG A 349 14.21 6.21 13.15
C ARG A 349 14.03 6.91 11.82
N LEU A 350 13.08 7.84 11.72
CA LEU A 350 12.78 8.59 10.49
C LEU A 350 13.93 9.52 10.05
N SER A 351 14.84 9.87 10.96
CA SER A 351 16.07 10.61 10.61
C SER A 351 17.07 9.78 9.80
N ASN A 352 16.87 8.46 9.67
CA ASN A 352 17.71 7.62 8.81
C ASN A 352 17.11 7.54 7.40
N PRO A 353 17.94 7.48 6.35
CA PRO A 353 17.46 7.31 4.99
C PRO A 353 16.95 5.88 4.73
N PHE A 354 16.12 5.73 3.70
CA PHE A 354 15.42 4.49 3.38
C PHE A 354 16.10 3.70 2.27
N ASN A 355 16.14 2.38 2.40
CA ASN A 355 16.63 1.51 1.32
C ASN A 355 15.60 1.39 0.20
N VAL A 356 14.31 1.34 0.57
CA VAL A 356 13.18 1.19 -0.36
C VAL A 356 12.18 2.30 -0.11
N ILE A 357 11.71 2.95 -1.18
CA ILE A 357 10.55 3.84 -1.15
C ILE A 357 9.52 3.29 -2.11
N GLU A 358 8.32 2.96 -1.63
CA GLU A 358 7.18 2.55 -2.43
C GLU A 358 6.11 3.64 -2.37
N THR A 359 5.62 4.08 -3.51
CA THR A 359 4.65 5.18 -3.58
C THR A 359 3.27 4.76 -4.09
N SER A 360 3.05 3.45 -4.30
CA SER A 360 1.81 2.93 -4.88
C SER A 360 1.48 3.68 -6.19
N ASN A 361 0.19 3.84 -6.48
CA ASN A 361 -0.33 4.64 -7.59
C ASN A 361 -0.45 6.15 -7.27
N LEU A 362 0.27 6.68 -6.28
CA LEU A 362 0.22 8.12 -5.98
C LEU A 362 0.58 9.00 -7.19
N SER A 363 1.37 8.48 -8.13
CA SER A 363 1.71 9.19 -9.36
C SER A 363 0.47 9.57 -10.19
N ASP A 364 -0.61 8.78 -10.13
CA ASP A 364 -1.89 9.05 -10.81
C ASP A 364 -2.66 10.22 -10.17
N HIS A 365 -2.33 10.56 -8.92
CA HIS A 365 -3.03 11.57 -8.12
C HIS A 365 -2.25 12.87 -7.99
N VAL A 366 -0.93 12.79 -7.79
CA VAL A 366 -0.09 13.98 -7.55
C VAL A 366 0.93 14.24 -8.66
N GLY A 367 1.11 13.31 -9.60
CA GLY A 367 2.08 13.39 -10.68
C GLY A 367 3.52 13.08 -10.23
N LEU A 368 4.35 12.59 -11.16
CA LEU A 368 5.76 12.24 -10.89
C LEU A 368 6.58 13.47 -10.48
N LEU A 369 6.30 14.66 -11.04
CA LEU A 369 7.05 15.89 -10.72
C LEU A 369 6.85 16.40 -9.29
N ALA A 370 5.72 16.12 -8.65
CA ALA A 370 5.54 16.45 -7.24
C ALA A 370 6.13 15.36 -6.34
N LEU A 371 6.02 14.10 -6.78
CA LEU A 371 6.38 12.93 -5.99
C LEU A 371 7.89 12.67 -5.92
N LEU A 372 8.60 12.72 -7.04
CA LEU A 372 10.02 12.38 -7.11
C LEU A 372 10.91 13.36 -6.31
N PRO A 373 10.70 14.69 -6.34
CA PRO A 373 11.45 15.60 -5.47
C PRO A 373 11.16 15.42 -3.98
N ALA A 374 9.93 15.03 -3.61
CA ALA A 374 9.56 14.77 -2.22
C ALA A 374 10.18 13.49 -1.64
N THR A 375 10.62 12.57 -2.50
CA THR A 375 11.05 11.22 -2.08
C THR A 375 12.51 10.91 -2.39
N SER A 376 13.07 11.46 -3.48
CA SER A 376 14.45 11.21 -3.92
C SER A 376 15.50 11.39 -2.82
N SER A 377 15.42 12.48 -2.04
CA SER A 377 16.40 12.77 -0.99
C SER A 377 16.24 11.91 0.26
N LEU A 378 15.13 11.19 0.40
CA LEU A 378 14.89 10.25 1.50
C LEU A 378 15.58 8.91 1.25
N LEU A 379 15.98 8.65 0.00
CA LEU A 379 16.60 7.40 -0.40
C LEU A 379 18.05 7.33 0.10
N HIS A 380 18.42 6.18 0.67
CA HIS A 380 19.79 5.93 1.11
C HIS A 380 20.74 6.02 -0.10
N PRO A 381 21.89 6.71 0.03
CA PRO A 381 22.87 6.86 -1.04
C PRO A 381 23.66 5.55 -1.24
N SER A 382 22.96 4.50 -1.67
CA SER A 382 23.51 3.18 -1.99
C SER A 382 23.05 2.76 -3.37
N PRO A 383 23.88 2.01 -4.11
CA PRO A 383 23.46 1.47 -5.38
C PRO A 383 22.29 0.50 -5.34
N THR A 384 22.11 -0.13 -4.19
CA THR A 384 21.04 -1.10 -3.96
C THR A 384 19.72 -0.44 -3.61
N SER A 385 19.71 0.84 -3.27
CA SER A 385 18.49 1.55 -2.90
C SER A 385 17.61 1.82 -4.11
N VAL A 386 16.30 1.76 -3.89
CA VAL A 386 15.31 1.76 -4.95
C VAL A 386 14.07 2.57 -4.55
N LEU A 387 13.52 3.29 -5.51
CA LEU A 387 12.23 3.96 -5.40
C LEU A 387 11.30 3.36 -6.45
N TYR A 388 10.09 2.98 -6.04
CA TYR A 388 9.05 2.47 -6.92
C TYR A 388 7.93 3.48 -7.06
N THR A 389 7.52 3.72 -8.31
CA THR A 389 6.27 4.40 -8.62
C THR A 389 5.41 3.50 -9.48
N GLU A 390 4.11 3.52 -9.25
CA GLU A 390 3.15 2.77 -10.05
C GLU A 390 2.14 3.73 -10.67
N THR A 391 1.61 3.36 -11.84
CA THR A 391 0.45 3.98 -12.47
C THR A 391 -0.52 2.88 -12.88
N LEU A 392 -1.82 3.15 -12.73
CA LEU A 392 -2.90 2.32 -13.26
C LEU A 392 -3.50 2.93 -14.53
N ARG A 393 -2.83 3.96 -15.07
CA ARG A 393 -3.26 4.79 -16.19
C ARG A 393 -2.15 4.87 -17.23
N ALA A 394 -1.46 3.77 -17.50
CA ALA A 394 -0.57 3.69 -18.65
C ALA A 394 -1.38 3.39 -19.92
N LYS A 395 -0.87 3.86 -21.07
CA LYS A 395 -1.43 3.54 -22.39
C LYS A 395 -1.06 2.13 -22.79
N ASP A 396 -1.98 1.50 -23.50
CA ASP A 396 -1.73 0.31 -24.30
C ASP A 396 -1.29 0.73 -25.71
N ASP A 397 -0.09 1.33 -25.80
CA ASP A 397 0.50 1.76 -27.08
C ASP A 397 1.82 1.02 -27.39
N VAL A 398 2.10 0.87 -28.69
CA VAL A 398 3.29 0.17 -29.20
C VAL A 398 4.57 0.98 -28.95
N ASP A 399 4.42 2.29 -28.72
CA ASP A 399 5.53 3.25 -28.64
C ASP A 399 6.13 3.39 -27.23
N ASP A 400 5.53 2.76 -26.20
CA ASP A 400 5.92 2.83 -24.79
C ASP A 400 6.16 4.28 -24.32
N SER A 401 5.25 5.16 -24.76
CA SER A 401 5.37 6.61 -24.56
C SER A 401 4.94 7.05 -23.16
N SER A 402 4.31 6.15 -22.39
CA SER A 402 3.67 6.43 -21.09
C SER A 402 4.59 7.15 -20.11
N LEU A 403 5.86 6.71 -19.97
CA LEU A 403 6.80 7.37 -19.05
C LEU A 403 7.13 8.80 -19.49
N GLN A 404 7.35 9.00 -20.80
CA GLN A 404 7.64 10.32 -21.35
C GLN A 404 6.44 11.25 -21.22
N GLU A 405 5.21 10.76 -21.36
CA GLU A 405 3.98 11.52 -21.15
C GLU A 405 3.79 11.91 -19.68
N MET A 406 3.96 10.94 -18.77
CA MET A 406 3.88 11.19 -17.31
C MET A 406 4.96 12.15 -16.82
N LEU A 407 6.14 12.12 -17.45
CA LEU A 407 7.18 13.08 -17.16
C LEU A 407 6.88 14.41 -17.83
N GLY A 408 6.46 14.46 -19.09
CA GLY A 408 6.33 15.67 -19.92
C GLY A 408 7.62 16.05 -20.66
N VAL A 409 8.69 15.28 -20.50
CA VAL A 409 9.99 15.38 -21.20
C VAL A 409 10.59 13.98 -21.35
N ASP A 410 11.62 13.82 -22.18
CA ASP A 410 12.32 12.54 -22.30
C ASP A 410 12.92 12.08 -20.97
N ALA A 411 12.91 10.76 -20.73
CA ALA A 411 13.31 10.18 -19.46
C ALA A 411 14.79 10.44 -19.09
N VAL A 412 15.67 10.62 -20.08
CA VAL A 412 17.10 10.92 -19.84
C VAL A 412 17.26 12.33 -19.29
N THR A 413 16.57 13.32 -19.89
CA THR A 413 16.55 14.70 -19.41
C THR A 413 15.96 14.78 -18.00
N ALA A 414 14.83 14.11 -17.76
CA ALA A 414 14.22 14.05 -16.43
C ALA A 414 15.19 13.44 -15.40
N ALA A 415 15.87 12.35 -15.76
CA ALA A 415 16.80 11.68 -14.85
C ALA A 415 17.99 12.56 -14.45
N ARG A 416 18.50 13.38 -15.37
CA ARG A 416 19.58 14.33 -15.09
C ARG A 416 19.14 15.45 -14.14
N ILE A 417 17.91 15.95 -14.28
CA ILE A 417 17.40 17.04 -13.46
C ILE A 417 17.00 16.54 -12.06
N LEU A 418 16.31 15.39 -11.99
CA LEU A 418 15.78 14.83 -10.75
C LEU A 418 16.80 14.01 -9.96
N GLY A 419 17.93 13.64 -10.58
CA GLY A 419 18.94 12.78 -9.97
C GLY A 419 18.52 11.32 -9.81
N LEU A 420 17.40 10.90 -10.42
CA LEU A 420 16.85 9.55 -10.40
C LEU A 420 16.74 9.00 -11.82
N ILE A 421 17.29 7.81 -12.07
CA ILE A 421 17.21 7.14 -13.37
C ILE A 421 16.22 5.96 -13.31
N PRO A 422 15.32 5.82 -14.29
CA PRO A 422 14.55 4.59 -14.45
C PRO A 422 15.49 3.44 -14.77
N ALA A 423 15.52 2.39 -13.94
CA ALA A 423 16.39 1.23 -14.12
C ALA A 423 16.14 0.51 -15.46
N GLY A 424 14.88 0.47 -15.91
CA GLY A 424 14.53 -0.16 -17.19
C GLY A 424 15.15 0.54 -18.40
N LEU A 425 15.28 1.87 -18.34
CA LEU A 425 15.95 2.67 -19.38
C LEU A 425 17.43 2.33 -19.52
N VAL A 426 18.10 1.97 -18.41
CA VAL A 426 19.52 1.59 -18.39
C VAL A 426 19.70 0.14 -18.85
N ASN A 427 18.84 -0.76 -18.38
CA ASN A 427 18.99 -2.19 -18.57
C ASN A 427 18.41 -2.70 -19.91
N GLY A 428 17.67 -1.86 -20.64
CA GLY A 428 17.06 -2.22 -21.92
C GLY A 428 15.82 -3.13 -21.79
N PHE A 429 15.26 -3.26 -20.58
CA PHE A 429 14.00 -3.97 -20.33
C PHE A 429 13.02 -3.00 -19.69
N MET A 430 11.87 -2.79 -20.31
CA MET A 430 10.88 -1.83 -19.83
C MET A 430 9.82 -2.53 -18.99
N ILE A 431 9.79 -2.15 -17.70
CA ILE A 431 8.61 -2.09 -16.83
C ILE A 431 8.00 -3.46 -16.43
N ASP A 432 7.58 -3.59 -15.16
CA ASP A 432 6.61 -4.64 -14.80
C ASP A 432 5.22 -4.19 -15.30
N VAL A 433 4.89 -4.58 -16.54
CA VAL A 433 3.60 -4.29 -17.17
C VAL A 433 2.63 -5.44 -16.85
N SER A 434 1.41 -5.09 -16.47
CA SER A 434 0.33 -6.09 -16.30
C SER A 434 -0.55 -6.16 -17.54
N ILE A 435 -1.17 -7.32 -17.76
CA ILE A 435 -2.04 -7.59 -18.92
C ILE A 435 -3.21 -6.59 -18.93
N PRO A 436 -3.52 -5.96 -20.09
CA PRO A 436 -4.64 -5.04 -20.22
C PRO A 436 -6.00 -5.75 -20.04
N ASP A 437 -7.01 -4.98 -19.68
CA ASP A 437 -8.41 -5.44 -19.59
C ASP A 437 -8.88 -5.97 -20.95
N ILE A 438 -9.33 -7.24 -21.01
CA ILE A 438 -9.87 -7.84 -22.25
C ILE A 438 -11.27 -7.26 -22.47
N GLY A 439 -11.34 -6.24 -23.34
CA GLY A 439 -12.55 -5.46 -23.60
C GLY A 439 -12.29 -3.95 -23.66
N SER A 440 -11.07 -3.53 -23.39
CA SER A 440 -10.67 -2.12 -23.49
C SER A 440 -10.50 -1.70 -24.96
N HIS A 441 -11.02 -0.53 -25.32
CA HIS A 441 -10.84 0.04 -26.65
C HIS A 441 -9.37 0.45 -26.86
N GLU A 442 -8.87 0.34 -28.10
CA GLU A 442 -7.70 1.09 -28.57
C GLU A 442 -7.91 2.56 -28.13
N ASP A 443 -6.94 3.14 -27.39
CA ASP A 443 -6.96 4.47 -26.72
C ASP A 443 -7.31 4.51 -25.22
N SER A 444 -7.45 3.39 -24.51
CA SER A 444 -7.82 3.42 -23.09
C SER A 444 -6.61 3.35 -22.11
N TYR A 445 -6.47 4.34 -21.22
CA TYR A 445 -5.47 4.36 -20.14
C TYR A 445 -5.83 3.41 -19.00
N ASN A 446 -5.71 2.11 -19.24
CA ASN A 446 -6.11 1.07 -18.28
C ASN A 446 -4.98 0.09 -17.94
N MET A 447 -3.75 0.35 -18.39
CA MET A 447 -2.62 -0.52 -18.09
C MET A 447 -1.98 -0.16 -16.75
N ARG A 448 -1.66 -1.19 -15.97
CA ARG A 448 -0.80 -1.07 -14.81
C ARG A 448 0.66 -1.14 -15.23
N CYS A 449 1.42 -0.16 -14.79
CA CYS A 449 2.84 -0.03 -15.07
C CYS A 449 3.59 0.38 -13.80
N ARG A 450 4.69 -0.33 -13.49
CA ARG A 450 5.56 -0.04 -12.35
C ARG A 450 6.95 0.35 -12.82
N PHE A 451 7.39 1.53 -12.39
CA PHE A 451 8.72 2.06 -12.65
C PHE A 451 9.63 1.88 -11.45
N THR A 452 10.83 1.36 -11.73
CA THR A 452 11.91 1.21 -10.76
C THR A 452 12.93 2.33 -10.96
N TRP A 453 13.11 3.18 -9.96
CA TRP A 453 14.00 4.34 -9.98
C TRP A 453 15.21 4.13 -9.08
N ARG A 454 16.39 4.54 -9.53
CA ARG A 454 17.64 4.49 -8.76
C ARG A 454 18.35 5.83 -8.79
N LEU A 455 19.12 6.15 -7.76
CA LEU A 455 19.95 7.36 -7.75
C LEU A 455 20.98 7.32 -8.87
N THR A 456 21.13 8.41 -9.62
CA THR A 456 22.13 8.54 -10.70
C THR A 456 23.58 8.44 -10.20
N MET A 457 23.81 8.75 -8.92
CA MET A 457 25.13 8.65 -8.27
C MET A 457 25.38 7.27 -7.63
N SER A 458 24.43 6.33 -7.77
CA SER A 458 24.65 4.92 -7.47
C SER A 458 25.80 4.41 -8.30
N SER A 459 26.83 3.88 -7.65
CA SER A 459 28.04 3.30 -8.28
C SER A 459 27.77 2.12 -9.23
N GLN A 460 26.51 1.79 -9.55
CA GLN A 460 26.12 0.83 -10.58
C GLN A 460 26.11 1.41 -12.00
N LEU A 461 26.12 2.74 -12.17
CA LEU A 461 26.36 3.36 -13.49
C LEU A 461 27.86 3.37 -13.82
N GLY A 462 28.48 2.20 -13.74
CA GLY A 462 29.89 1.98 -14.03
C GLY A 462 30.84 2.59 -13.00
N ALA A 463 31.87 1.84 -12.64
CA ALA A 463 33.14 2.43 -12.26
C ALA A 463 33.75 3.12 -13.50
N ALA A 464 33.12 4.18 -13.99
CA ALA A 464 33.76 5.05 -14.94
C ALA A 464 34.75 5.88 -14.14
N GLU A 465 36.04 5.60 -14.31
CA GLU A 465 37.10 6.57 -14.09
C GLU A 465 36.81 7.77 -15.01
N GLY A 466 35.94 8.66 -14.58
CA GLY A 466 35.45 9.78 -15.34
C GLY A 466 35.17 10.94 -14.40
N THR A 467 35.62 12.13 -14.81
CA THR A 467 35.33 13.38 -14.11
C THR A 467 33.83 13.51 -13.93
N ILE A 468 33.34 13.51 -12.67
CA ILE A 468 31.93 13.80 -12.36
C ILE A 468 31.69 15.26 -12.79
N SER A 469 31.14 15.44 -13.98
CA SER A 469 30.67 16.73 -14.46
C SER A 469 29.35 17.03 -13.79
N VAL A 470 29.36 17.87 -12.76
CA VAL A 470 28.12 18.44 -12.21
C VAL A 470 27.54 19.37 -13.27
N ALA A 471 26.33 19.07 -13.75
CA ALA A 471 25.62 19.99 -14.62
C ALA A 471 25.32 21.28 -13.86
N ALA A 472 25.97 22.38 -14.26
CA ALA A 472 25.66 23.70 -13.75
C ALA A 472 24.49 24.26 -14.54
N PHE A 473 23.41 24.63 -13.84
CA PHE A 473 22.25 25.26 -14.45
C PHE A 473 22.22 26.74 -14.08
N ASP A 474 21.91 27.59 -15.05
CA ASP A 474 21.50 28.96 -14.77
C ASP A 474 20.15 28.93 -14.00
N PRO A 475 20.04 29.55 -12.81
CA PRO A 475 18.85 29.45 -11.98
C PRO A 475 17.55 29.94 -12.64
N ASP A 476 17.63 31.04 -13.41
CA ASP A 476 16.46 31.63 -14.06
C ASP A 476 15.99 30.76 -15.23
N GLN A 477 16.94 30.24 -16.03
CA GLN A 477 16.63 29.30 -17.10
C GLN A 477 16.06 27.98 -16.57
N LEU A 478 16.62 27.44 -15.48
CA LEU A 478 16.11 26.22 -14.85
C LEU A 478 14.72 26.43 -14.27
N SER A 479 14.48 27.56 -13.59
CA SER A 479 13.15 27.91 -13.08
C SER A 479 12.12 28.02 -14.22
N ALA A 480 12.47 28.72 -15.30
CA ALA A 480 11.61 28.85 -16.47
C ALA A 480 11.39 27.51 -17.21
N LEU A 481 12.38 26.61 -17.20
CA LEU A 481 12.24 25.25 -17.72
C LEU A 481 11.28 24.44 -16.85
N LEU A 482 11.51 24.37 -15.54
CA LEU A 482 10.66 23.65 -14.59
C LEU A 482 9.21 24.15 -14.59
N PHE A 483 9.00 25.46 -14.73
CA PHE A 483 7.67 26.04 -14.84
C PHE A 483 6.96 25.67 -16.15
N ARG A 484 7.68 25.70 -17.28
CA ARG A 484 7.14 25.23 -18.57
C ARG A 484 6.84 23.74 -18.52
N TRP A 485 7.75 22.97 -17.94
CA TRP A 485 7.61 21.53 -17.74
C TRP A 485 6.36 21.22 -16.91
N TYR A 486 6.15 21.94 -15.81
CA TYR A 486 4.93 21.84 -15.01
C TYR A 486 3.65 22.14 -15.82
N LYS A 487 3.66 23.19 -16.66
CA LYS A 487 2.48 23.54 -17.48
C LYS A 487 2.11 22.48 -18.52
N LEU A 488 3.06 21.69 -19.00
CA LEU A 488 2.77 20.60 -19.94
C LEU A 488 1.95 19.48 -19.31
N MET A 489 1.87 19.42 -17.97
CA MET A 489 1.10 18.44 -17.23
C MET A 489 -0.31 18.91 -16.85
N GLU A 490 -0.68 20.16 -17.15
CA GLU A 490 -2.07 20.63 -16.97
C GLU A 490 -2.92 20.05 -18.11
N PRO A 491 -4.07 19.39 -17.82
CA PRO A 491 -4.93 18.87 -18.88
C PRO A 491 -5.41 20.02 -19.77
N ALA A 492 -5.40 19.81 -21.09
CA ALA A 492 -5.77 20.82 -22.08
C ALA A 492 -7.23 21.33 -21.97
N ASP A 493 -8.09 20.64 -21.20
CA ASP A 493 -9.54 20.86 -21.15
C ASP A 493 -10.05 21.67 -19.94
N LEU A 494 -9.18 22.43 -19.27
CA LEU A 494 -9.57 23.35 -18.19
C LEU A 494 -9.35 24.82 -18.56
N PHE A 495 -10.01 25.30 -19.62
CA PHE A 495 -10.30 26.72 -19.84
C PHE A 495 -11.65 26.95 -20.50
#